data_AF-A0A1G7WXB5-F1
#
_entry.id   AF-A0A1G7WXB5-F1
#
_cell.length_a   1.000
_cell.length_b   1.000
_cell.length_c   1.000
_cell.angle_alpha   90.00
_cell.angle_beta   90.00
_cell.angle_gamma   90.00
#
_symmetry.space_group_name_H-M   'P 1'
#
loop_
_entity.id
_entity.type
_entity.pdbx_description
1 polymer ?
#
loop_
_entity_poly.entity_id
_entity_poly.type
_entity_poly.pdbx_seq_one_letter_code
_entity_poly.pdbx_strand_id
1 'polypeptide(L)'
;MSTVYPQIVNNFKQGRAGVQLEIRGLEKLSFRERQAVILKESGRSLEDIAKRLHLSQSSVATLLTRARSKGYEIVCIIPGTELGLGGEELDEEGSSED
;
A
#
# COMPACT_ATOMS: atom_id res chain seq x y z
N MET A 1 -5.75 -23.47 10.85
CA MET A 1 -5.40 -22.36 9.94
C MET A 1 -6.71 -21.77 9.41
N SER A 2 -7.02 -20.54 9.79
CA SER A 2 -8.30 -19.90 9.45
C SER A 2 -8.45 -19.73 7.93
N THR A 3 -9.61 -20.16 7.39
CA THR A 3 -10.00 -20.08 5.97
C THR A 3 -10.09 -18.65 5.43
N VAL A 4 -9.95 -17.65 6.30
CA VAL A 4 -10.01 -16.22 5.99
C VAL A 4 -8.77 -15.77 5.20
N TYR A 5 -7.57 -16.29 5.50
CA TYR A 5 -6.33 -15.91 4.80
C TYR A 5 -6.35 -16.19 3.29
N PRO A 6 -6.74 -17.41 2.84
CA PRO A 6 -6.86 -17.71 1.41
C PRO A 6 -7.84 -16.78 0.68
N GLN A 7 -8.96 -16.44 1.31
CA GLN A 7 -10.00 -15.61 0.70
C GLN A 7 -9.57 -14.16 0.55
N ILE A 8 -8.87 -13.60 1.55
CA ILE A 8 -8.26 -12.27 1.49
C ILE A 8 -7.31 -12.18 0.29
N VAL A 9 -6.34 -13.10 0.20
CA VAL A 9 -5.35 -13.12 -0.90
C VAL A 9 -6.04 -13.23 -2.26
N ASN A 10 -7.14 -13.97 -2.35
CA ASN A 10 -7.90 -14.12 -3.58
C ASN A 10 -8.70 -12.85 -3.94
N ASN A 11 -9.33 -12.19 -2.97
CA ASN A 11 -10.04 -10.93 -3.17
C ASN A 11 -9.08 -9.80 -3.60
N PHE A 12 -7.86 -9.77 -3.05
CA PHE A 12 -6.77 -8.90 -3.50
C PHE A 12 -6.41 -9.14 -4.97
N LYS A 13 -6.22 -10.41 -5.37
CA LYS A 13 -5.90 -10.76 -6.77
C LYS A 13 -7.04 -10.45 -7.74
N GLN A 14 -8.28 -10.48 -7.27
CA GLN A 14 -9.48 -10.26 -8.09
C GLN A 14 -9.99 -8.82 -8.07
N GLY A 15 -9.33 -7.90 -7.34
CA GLY A 15 -9.73 -6.48 -7.25
C GLY A 15 -11.10 -6.28 -6.59
N ARG A 16 -11.54 -7.22 -5.75
CA ARG A 16 -12.87 -7.24 -5.14
C ARG A 16 -12.93 -6.64 -3.73
N ALA A 17 -11.79 -6.49 -3.05
CA ALA A 17 -11.70 -5.83 -1.76
C ALA A 17 -11.41 -4.33 -1.94
N GLY A 18 -12.16 -3.46 -1.27
CA GLY A 18 -11.94 -2.02 -1.27
C GLY A 18 -10.67 -1.64 -0.52
N VAL A 19 -9.52 -1.68 -1.19
CA VAL A 19 -8.21 -1.37 -0.61
C VAL A 19 -7.77 0.02 -1.02
N GLN A 20 -7.49 0.88 -0.04
CA GLN A 20 -6.92 2.20 -0.27
C GLN A 20 -5.40 2.13 -0.09
N LEU A 21 -4.66 2.46 -1.15
CA LEU A 21 -3.20 2.58 -1.12
C LEU A 21 -2.79 4.05 -1.02
N GLU A 22 -1.97 4.37 -0.04
CA GLU A 22 -1.42 5.70 0.18
C GLU A 22 0.11 5.67 0.12
N ILE A 23 0.70 6.75 -0.39
CA ILE A 23 2.14 6.98 -0.32
C ILE A 23 2.38 8.12 0.67
N ARG A 24 2.99 7.82 1.81
CA ARG A 24 3.33 8.80 2.86
C ARG A 24 4.78 9.23 2.75
N GLY A 25 5.11 10.41 3.29
CA GLY A 25 6.48 10.92 3.25
C GLY A 25 6.90 11.49 1.89
N LEU A 26 5.96 11.75 0.97
CA LEU A 26 6.24 12.33 -0.35
C LEU A 26 6.87 13.73 -0.26
N GLU A 27 6.60 14.48 0.81
CA GLU A 27 7.16 15.80 1.10
C GLU A 27 8.67 15.75 1.35
N LYS A 28 9.20 14.61 1.81
CA LYS A 28 10.65 14.39 2.03
C LYS A 28 11.40 14.16 0.71
N LEU A 29 10.69 13.82 -0.36
CA LEU A 29 11.26 13.49 -1.66
C LEU A 29 11.49 14.73 -2.53
N SER A 30 12.46 14.68 -3.43
CA SER A 30 12.57 15.62 -4.54
C SER A 30 11.47 15.36 -5.56
N PHE A 31 11.21 16.33 -6.43
CA PHE A 31 10.22 16.20 -7.49
C PHE A 31 10.45 14.96 -8.37
N ARG A 32 11.70 14.68 -8.76
CA ARG A 32 12.05 13.52 -9.59
C ARG A 32 11.92 12.19 -8.84
N GLU A 33 12.26 12.15 -7.55
CA GLU A 33 12.04 10.97 -6.71
C GLU A 33 10.55 10.67 -6.56
N ARG A 34 9.70 11.69 -6.32
CA ARG A 34 8.24 11.52 -6.28
C ARG A 34 7.70 10.92 -7.57
N GLN A 35 8.10 11.46 -8.72
CA GLN A 35 7.67 10.95 -10.02
C GLN A 35 8.07 9.48 -10.22
N ALA A 36 9.31 9.12 -9.88
CA ALA A 36 9.80 7.75 -10.01
C ALA A 36 9.05 6.78 -9.08
N VAL A 37 8.83 7.18 -7.82
CA VAL A 37 8.09 6.38 -6.83
C VAL A 37 6.65 6.18 -7.28
N ILE A 38 5.91 7.24 -7.60
CA ILE A 38 4.50 7.13 -8.02
C ILE A 38 4.34 6.17 -9.20
N LEU A 39 5.18 6.29 -10.23
CA LEU A 39 5.12 5.39 -11.38
C LEU A 39 5.49 3.95 -11.01
N LYS A 40 6.50 3.75 -10.15
CA LYS A 40 6.94 2.42 -9.72
C LYS A 40 5.85 1.70 -8.93
N GLU A 41 5.26 2.37 -7.95
CA GLU A 41 4.23 1.79 -7.08
C GLU A 41 2.88 1.63 -7.81
N SER A 42 2.66 2.39 -8.90
CA SER A 42 1.56 2.15 -9.85
C SER A 42 1.80 0.95 -10.79
N GLY A 43 2.84 0.14 -10.55
CA GLY A 43 3.12 -1.09 -11.29
C GLY A 43 3.93 -0.93 -12.58
N ARG A 44 4.55 0.22 -12.85
CA ARG A 44 5.38 0.41 -14.06
C ARG A 44 6.76 -0.23 -13.92
N SER A 45 7.29 -0.73 -15.03
CA SER A 45 8.65 -1.27 -15.10
C SER A 45 9.70 -0.13 -15.06
N LEU A 46 10.95 -0.46 -14.72
CA LEU A 46 12.05 0.53 -14.71
C LEU A 46 12.29 1.13 -16.10
N GLU A 47 12.17 0.32 -17.16
CA GLU A 47 12.28 0.78 -18.55
C GLU A 47 11.18 1.77 -18.91
N ASP A 48 9.93 1.46 -18.53
CA ASP A 48 8.78 2.31 -18.77
C ASP A 48 8.88 3.67 -18.07
N ILE A 49 9.42 3.67 -16.85
CA ILE A 49 9.67 4.88 -16.06
C ILE A 49 10.79 5.69 -16.69
N ALA A 50 11.89 5.03 -17.08
CA ALA A 50 13.03 5.66 -17.74
C ALA A 50 12.60 6.40 -19.02
N LYS A 51 11.80 5.75 -19.88
CA LYS A 51 11.22 6.36 -21.09
C LYS A 51 10.34 7.58 -20.76
N ARG A 52 9.44 7.47 -19.77
CA ARG A 52 8.51 8.56 -19.39
C ARG A 52 9.20 9.76 -18.75
N LEU A 53 10.26 9.53 -17.98
CA LEU A 53 10.98 10.60 -17.28
C LEU A 53 12.16 11.17 -18.10
N HIS A 54 12.42 10.61 -19.27
CA HIS A 54 13.59 10.91 -20.12
C HIS A 54 14.92 10.72 -19.36
N LEU A 55 15.06 9.57 -18.71
CA LEU A 55 16.22 9.18 -17.90
C LEU A 55 16.74 7.81 -18.31
N SER A 56 17.96 7.46 -17.89
CA SER A 56 18.41 6.06 -17.95
C SER A 56 17.73 5.21 -16.87
N GLN A 57 17.63 3.89 -17.10
CA GLN A 57 17.15 2.97 -16.05
C GLN A 57 18.03 3.04 -14.77
N SER A 58 19.34 3.26 -14.91
CA SER A 58 20.25 3.45 -13.78
C SER A 58 19.96 4.72 -12.97
N SER A 59 19.57 5.80 -13.64
CA SER A 59 19.17 7.05 -12.98
C SER A 59 17.86 6.86 -12.22
N VAL A 60 16.89 6.17 -12.81
CA VAL A 60 15.63 5.82 -12.13
C VAL A 60 15.91 4.95 -10.90
N ALA A 61 16.74 3.91 -11.02
CA ALA A 61 17.12 3.06 -9.89
C ALA A 61 17.77 3.88 -8.76
N THR A 62 18.64 4.83 -9.11
CA THR A 62 19.27 5.75 -8.15
C THR A 62 18.24 6.63 -7.43
N LEU A 63 17.28 7.19 -8.16
CA LEU A 63 16.18 7.98 -7.57
C LEU A 63 15.35 7.14 -6.59
N LEU A 64 14.99 5.91 -6.97
CA LEU A 64 14.24 5.01 -6.09
C LEU A 64 15.02 4.63 -4.84
N THR A 65 16.32 4.38 -4.95
CA THR A 65 17.18 4.10 -3.78
C THR A 65 17.24 5.31 -2.83
N ARG A 66 17.47 6.52 -3.37
CA ARG A 66 17.49 7.74 -2.55
C ARG A 66 16.14 8.02 -1.90
N ALA A 67 15.05 7.80 -2.62
CA ALA A 67 13.70 7.93 -2.07
C ALA A 67 13.49 6.99 -0.87
N ARG A 68 13.85 5.70 -1.01
CA ARG A 68 13.76 4.73 0.10
C ARG A 68 14.58 5.17 1.31
N SER A 69 15.80 5.67 1.11
CA SER A 69 16.64 6.17 2.20
C SER A 69 16.05 7.39 2.93
N LYS A 70 15.13 8.13 2.31
CA LYS A 70 14.41 9.26 2.94
C LYS A 70 13.17 8.83 3.72
N GLY A 71 12.81 7.54 3.67
CA GLY A 71 11.73 6.97 4.46
C GLY A 71 10.33 7.41 4.00
N TYR A 72 10.05 7.30 2.69
CA TYR A 72 8.65 7.25 2.24
C TYR A 72 8.06 5.87 2.58
N GLU A 73 6.75 5.82 2.78
CA GLU A 73 6.05 4.60 3.17
C GLU A 73 4.90 4.32 2.21
N ILE A 74 4.66 3.03 1.93
CA ILE A 74 3.47 2.57 1.24
C ILE A 74 2.54 1.99 2.28
N VAL A 75 1.39 2.65 2.45
CA VAL A 75 0.38 2.28 3.43
C VAL A 75 -0.81 1.69 2.71
N CYS A 76 -1.20 0.49 3.13
CA CYS A 76 -2.38 -0.21 2.66
C CYS A 76 -3.44 -0.14 3.77
N ILE A 77 -4.54 0.57 3.50
CA ILE A 77 -5.69 0.64 4.40
C ILE A 77 -6.71 -0.39 3.93
N ILE A 78 -7.01 -1.34 4.80
CA ILE A 78 -7.99 -2.40 4.55
C ILE A 78 -9.11 -2.23 5.59
N PRO A 79 -10.37 -2.00 5.17
CA PRO A 79 -11.49 -1.96 6.08
C PRO A 79 -11.58 -3.25 6.89
N GLY A 80 -11.85 -3.15 8.20
CA GLY A 80 -11.98 -4.33 9.06
C GLY A 80 -13.06 -5.31 8.58
N THR A 81 -14.13 -4.80 7.95
CA THR A 81 -15.19 -5.59 7.32
C THR A 81 -14.67 -6.51 6.20
N GLU A 82 -13.70 -6.07 5.39
CA GLU A 82 -13.07 -6.86 4.32
C GLU A 82 -12.17 -7.98 4.88
N LEU A 83 -11.70 -7.81 6.11
CA LEU A 83 -10.91 -8.82 6.84
C LEU A 83 -11.78 -9.75 7.70
N GLY A 84 -13.11 -9.59 7.68
CA GLY A 84 -14.01 -10.32 8.57
C GLY A 84 -13.85 -9.94 10.05
N LEU A 85 -13.21 -8.79 10.32
CA LEU A 85 -13.04 -8.20 11.65
C LEU A 85 -14.19 -7.24 12.02
N GLY A 86 -15.19 -7.09 11.14
CA GLY A 86 -16.33 -6.19 11.30
C GLY A 86 -17.56 -6.86 11.90
N GLY A 87 -17.38 -7.69 12.95
CA GLY A 87 -18.46 -8.37 13.64
C GLY A 87 -18.29 -8.29 15.15
N GLU A 88 -19.34 -7.79 15.80
CA GLU A 88 -19.57 -7.62 17.25
C GLU A 88 -18.79 -6.43 17.85
N GLU A 89 -19.51 -5.30 17.99
CA GLU A 89 -19.39 -4.50 19.21
C GLU A 89 -19.27 -5.51 20.36
N LEU A 90 -18.22 -5.39 21.18
CA LEU A 90 -18.15 -6.11 22.43
C LEU A 90 -19.33 -5.60 23.26
N ASP A 91 -20.50 -6.21 23.10
CA ASP A 91 -21.64 -6.04 23.98
C ASP A 91 -21.15 -6.50 25.34
N GLU A 92 -20.80 -5.51 26.16
CA GLU A 92 -20.45 -5.66 27.56
C GLU A 92 -21.74 -6.01 28.32
N GLU A 93 -22.30 -7.19 28.08
CA GLU A 93 -23.33 -7.79 28.93
C GLU A 93 -22.69 -8.77 29.90
N GLY A 94 -22.62 -8.37 31.19
CA GLY A 94 -22.51 -9.34 32.27
C GLY A 94 -21.84 -8.84 33.55
N SER A 95 -22.55 -8.05 34.35
CA SER A 95 -22.75 -8.38 35.78
C SER A 95 -23.83 -7.50 36.38
N SER A 96 -25.08 -7.90 36.18
CA SER A 96 -26.12 -7.68 37.20
C SER A 96 -25.92 -8.72 38.30
N GLU A 97 -25.49 -8.29 39.49
CA GLU A 97 -25.68 -9.05 40.74
C GLU A 97 -26.01 -8.05 41.86
N ASP A 98 -27.25 -8.17 42.36
CA ASP A 98 -27.89 -7.72 43.61
C ASP A 98 -27.81 -6.25 44.10
#